data_AF-B4N883-F1
#
_entry.id   AF-B4N883-F1
#
_cell.length_a   1.000
_cell.length_b   1.000
_cell.length_c   1.000
_cell.angle_alpha   90.00
_cell.angle_beta   90.00
_cell.angle_gamma   90.00
#
_symmetry.space_group_name_H-M   'P 1'
#
loop_
_entity.id
_entity.type
_entity.pdbx_description
1 polymer ?
#
loop_
_entity_poly.entity_id
_entity_poly.type
_entity_poly.pdbx_seq_one_letter_code
_entity_poly.pdbx_strand_id
1 'polypeptide(L)'
;MEDPRKRLLRNIIDNVYHLDKRRFFQQRQIQTETERLERYIADVAMNHKKYEQLQKIEGSQSIFDQVQRQLQLECEKLEKFLKFNDDLKTTDCYVEAKQLLEAARSEDKETEKEHGELISSN
;
A
#
# COMPACT_ATOMS: atom_id res chain seq x y z
N MET A 1 0.27 13.98 33.14
CA MET A 1 -0.15 14.09 31.73
C MET A 1 0.72 13.15 30.92
N GLU A 2 0.14 12.34 30.05
CA GLU A 2 0.90 11.48 29.13
C GLU A 2 1.64 12.35 28.09
N ASP A 3 2.85 11.95 27.69
CA ASP A 3 3.68 12.68 26.74
C ASP A 3 2.92 12.83 25.39
N PRO A 4 2.60 14.06 24.95
CA PRO A 4 1.82 14.28 23.72
C PRO A 4 2.51 13.72 22.47
N ARG A 5 3.83 13.55 22.50
CA ARG A 5 4.62 12.97 21.41
C ARG A 5 4.30 11.48 21.23
N LYS A 6 4.05 10.75 22.32
CA LYS A 6 3.65 9.33 22.25
C LYS A 6 2.30 9.15 21.57
N ARG A 7 1.37 10.07 21.85
CA ARG A 7 0.05 10.08 21.19
C ARG A 7 0.16 10.41 19.71
N LEU A 8 0.98 11.41 19.36
CA LEU A 8 1.24 11.74 17.97
C LEU A 8 1.88 10.56 17.22
N LEU A 9 2.88 9.90 17.82
CA LEU A 9 3.51 8.71 17.26
C LEU A 9 2.49 7.59 17.03
N ARG A 10 1.64 7.30 18.02
CA ARG A 10 0.57 6.29 17.88
C ARG A 10 -0.37 6.61 16.72
N ASN A 11 -0.80 7.87 16.58
CA ASN A 11 -1.66 8.26 15.46
C ASN A 11 -0.98 8.07 14.09
N ILE A 12 0.32 8.36 13.98
CA ILE A 12 1.07 8.14 12.73
C ILE A 12 1.16 6.64 12.43
N ILE A 13 1.45 5.81 13.43
CA ILE A 13 1.48 4.35 13.30
C ILE A 13 0.13 3.82 12.81
N ASP A 14 -0.97 4.24 13.45
CA ASP A 14 -2.32 3.80 13.10
C ASP A 14 -2.67 4.20 11.66
N ASN A 15 -2.30 5.42 11.23
CA ASN A 15 -2.49 5.86 9.86
C ASN A 15 -1.73 4.99 8.85
N VAL A 16 -0.48 4.65 9.14
CA VAL A 16 0.33 3.77 8.28
C VAL A 16 -0.34 2.39 8.16
N TYR A 17 -0.78 1.78 9.28
CA TYR A 17 -1.51 0.50 9.24
C TYR A 17 -2.80 0.58 8.43
N HIS A 18 -3.56 1.66 8.57
CA HIS A 18 -4.81 1.84 7.82
C HIS A 18 -4.57 1.98 6.32
N LEU A 19 -3.56 2.77 5.93
CA LEU A 19 -3.18 2.95 4.53
C LEU A 19 -2.66 1.65 3.93
N ASP A 20 -1.84 0.92 4.67
CA ASP A 20 -1.30 -0.37 4.23
C ASP A 20 -2.41 -1.41 4.00
N LYS A 21 -3.32 -1.59 4.97
CA LYS A 21 -4.49 -2.48 4.78
C LYS A 21 -5.35 -2.08 3.58
N ARG A 22 -5.51 -0.78 3.35
CA ARG A 22 -6.27 -0.27 2.21
C ARG A 22 -5.54 -0.56 0.89
N ARG A 23 -4.22 -0.39 0.83
CA ARG A 23 -3.38 -0.74 -0.33
C ARG A 23 -3.55 -2.23 -0.67
N PHE A 24 -3.39 -3.09 0.32
CA PHE A 24 -3.55 -4.55 0.16
C PHE A 24 -4.94 -4.93 -0.35
N PHE A 25 -6.00 -4.31 0.18
CA PHE A 25 -7.36 -4.54 -0.29
C PHE A 25 -7.53 -4.15 -1.78
N GLN A 26 -7.00 -2.99 -2.19
CA GLN A 26 -7.08 -2.55 -3.59
C GLN A 26 -6.29 -3.47 -4.52
N GLN A 27 -5.10 -3.93 -4.10
CA GLN A 27 -4.31 -4.91 -4.86
C GLN A 27 -5.08 -6.20 -5.10
N ARG A 28 -5.71 -6.76 -4.06
CA ARG A 28 -6.56 -7.95 -4.18
C ARG A 28 -7.78 -7.72 -5.07
N GLN A 29 -8.36 -6.52 -5.02
CA GLN A 29 -9.46 -6.15 -5.89
C GLN A 29 -9.01 -6.12 -7.35
N ILE A 30 -7.87 -5.50 -7.66
CA ILE A 30 -7.27 -5.48 -9.00
C ILE A 30 -7.06 -6.92 -9.49
N GLN A 31 -6.41 -7.77 -8.69
CA GLN A 31 -6.20 -9.18 -9.05
C GLN A 31 -7.52 -9.91 -9.38
N THR A 32 -8.52 -9.79 -8.51
CA THR A 32 -9.82 -10.43 -8.70
C THR A 32 -10.52 -9.94 -9.98
N GLU A 33 -10.46 -8.64 -10.24
CA GLU A 33 -11.07 -8.04 -11.42
C GLU A 33 -10.30 -8.40 -12.71
N THR A 34 -8.97 -8.57 -12.64
CA THR A 34 -8.14 -9.07 -13.75
C THR A 34 -8.47 -10.54 -14.08
N GLU A 35 -8.56 -11.42 -13.08
CA GLU A 35 -8.98 -12.83 -13.27
C GLU A 35 -10.40 -12.96 -13.86
N ARG A 36 -11.28 -11.97 -13.61
CA ARG A 36 -12.60 -11.91 -14.26
C ARG A 36 -12.50 -11.43 -15.70
N LEU A 37 -11.64 -10.46 -15.99
CA LEU A 37 -11.41 -9.98 -17.36
C LEU A 37 -10.88 -11.10 -18.25
N GLU A 38 -9.92 -11.90 -17.77
CA GLU A 38 -9.36 -13.04 -18.51
C GLU A 38 -10.44 -14.04 -18.94
N ARG A 39 -11.40 -14.31 -18.04
CA ARG A 39 -12.57 -15.17 -18.35
C ARG A 39 -13.45 -14.58 -19.44
N TYR A 40 -13.63 -13.25 -19.46
CA TYR A 40 -14.40 -12.60 -20.52
C TYR A 40 -13.63 -12.56 -21.84
N ILE A 41 -12.30 -12.37 -21.83
CA ILE A 41 -11.47 -12.36 -23.04
C ILE A 41 -11.66 -13.64 -23.85
N ALA A 42 -11.76 -14.79 -23.18
CA ALA A 42 -12.03 -16.08 -23.80
C ALA A 42 -13.39 -16.17 -24.54
N ASP A 43 -14.34 -15.27 -24.24
CA ASP A 43 -15.65 -15.20 -24.88
C ASP A 43 -15.77 -13.95 -25.80
N VAL A 44 -15.83 -14.18 -27.11
CA VAL A 44 -15.90 -13.13 -28.14
C VAL A 44 -17.23 -12.35 -28.08
N ALA A 45 -18.31 -12.94 -27.55
CA ALA A 45 -19.62 -12.31 -27.47
C ALA A 45 -19.75 -11.27 -26.33
N MET A 46 -18.73 -11.15 -25.45
CA MET A 46 -18.82 -10.37 -24.21
C MET A 46 -18.07 -9.03 -24.24
N ASN A 47 -17.87 -8.41 -25.41
CA ASN A 47 -17.06 -7.17 -25.53
C ASN A 47 -17.53 -6.01 -24.62
N HIS A 48 -18.84 -5.83 -24.42
CA HIS A 48 -19.35 -4.81 -23.48
C HIS A 48 -18.91 -5.09 -22.04
N LYS A 49 -18.99 -6.36 -21.60
CA LYS A 49 -18.55 -6.76 -20.26
C LYS A 49 -17.03 -6.63 -20.07
N LYS A 50 -16.23 -6.86 -21.13
CA LYS A 50 -14.77 -6.61 -21.09
C LYS A 50 -14.48 -5.14 -20.81
N TYR A 51 -15.19 -4.24 -21.48
CA TYR A 51 -15.01 -2.80 -21.28
C TYR A 51 -15.39 -2.35 -19.88
N GLU A 52 -16.55 -2.78 -19.36
CA GLU A 52 -16.96 -2.50 -17.98
C GLU A 52 -15.94 -3.04 -16.96
N GLN A 53 -15.37 -4.21 -17.25
CA GLN A 53 -14.39 -4.84 -16.39
C GLN A 53 -13.05 -4.09 -16.39
N LEU A 54 -12.59 -3.61 -17.54
CA LEU A 54 -11.42 -2.75 -17.66
C LEU A 54 -11.59 -1.45 -16.88
N GLN A 55 -12.76 -0.80 -16.96
CA GLN A 55 -13.03 0.43 -16.19
C GLN A 55 -12.95 0.20 -14.68
N LYS A 56 -13.40 -0.97 -14.19
CA LYS A 56 -13.26 -1.33 -12.76
C LYS A 56 -11.80 -1.50 -12.36
N ILE A 57 -11.00 -2.17 -13.20
CA ILE A 57 -9.56 -2.35 -12.97
C ILE A 57 -8.87 -0.98 -12.93
N GLU A 58 -9.10 -0.12 -13.92
CA GLU A 58 -8.53 1.23 -13.97
C GLU A 58 -8.93 2.07 -12.76
N GLY A 59 -10.20 2.00 -12.33
CA GLY A 59 -10.68 2.67 -11.13
C GLY A 59 -9.97 2.19 -9.86
N SER A 60 -9.84 0.88 -9.67
CA SER A 60 -9.10 0.30 -8.53
C SER A 60 -7.62 0.62 -8.58
N GLN A 61 -6.99 0.62 -9.76
CA GLN A 61 -5.59 1.00 -9.94
C GLN A 61 -5.35 2.46 -9.55
N SER A 62 -6.23 3.37 -9.97
CA SER A 62 -6.14 4.79 -9.59
C SER A 62 -6.19 5.00 -8.07
N ILE A 63 -7.06 4.25 -7.38
CA ILE A 63 -7.15 4.28 -5.92
C ILE A 63 -5.90 3.66 -5.28
N PHE A 64 -5.40 2.55 -5.81
CA PHE A 64 -4.17 1.90 -5.34
C PHE A 64 -2.99 2.87 -5.39
N ASP A 65 -2.75 3.51 -6.54
CA ASP A 65 -1.66 4.48 -6.72
C ASP A 65 -1.79 5.66 -5.76
N GLN A 66 -3.02 6.14 -5.52
CA GLN A 66 -3.27 7.20 -4.56
C GLN A 66 -2.93 6.77 -3.13
N VAL A 67 -3.36 5.58 -2.72
CA VAL A 67 -3.12 5.04 -1.38
C VAL A 67 -1.63 4.77 -1.18
N GLN A 68 -0.94 4.25 -2.20
CA GLN A 68 0.50 4.01 -2.16
C GLN A 68 1.29 5.33 -1.96
N ARG A 69 0.93 6.40 -2.69
CA ARG A 69 1.53 7.73 -2.47
C ARG A 69 1.28 8.25 -1.05
N GLN A 70 0.06 8.07 -0.53
CA GLN A 70 -0.27 8.48 0.84
C GLN A 70 0.53 7.68 1.88
N LEU A 71 0.67 6.36 1.68
CA LEU A 71 1.46 5.48 2.54
C LEU A 71 2.92 5.92 2.59
N GLN A 72 3.52 6.19 1.42
CA GLN A 72 4.90 6.68 1.33
C GLN A 72 5.09 7.98 2.12
N LEU A 73 4.20 8.97 1.96
CA LEU A 73 4.28 10.24 2.69
C LEU A 73 4.14 10.06 4.20
N GLU A 74 3.26 9.17 4.67
CA GLU A 74 3.08 8.92 6.10
C GLU A 74 4.27 8.13 6.68
N CYS A 75 4.88 7.22 5.91
CA CYS A 75 6.14 6.56 6.26
C CYS A 75 7.30 7.57 6.38
N GLU A 76 7.45 8.49 5.42
CA GLU A 76 8.46 9.57 5.51
C GLU A 76 8.26 10.45 6.75
N LYS A 77 7.00 10.75 7.09
CA LYS A 77 6.65 11.50 8.29
C LYS A 77 7.00 10.72 9.55
N LEU A 78 6.74 9.42 9.59
CA LEU A 78 7.11 8.53 10.69
C LEU A 78 8.64 8.49 10.86
N GLU A 79 9.39 8.33 9.77
CA GLU A 79 10.86 8.36 9.77
C GLU A 79 11.41 9.68 10.33
N LYS A 80 10.90 10.82 9.84
CA LYS A 80 11.26 12.14 10.35
C LYS A 80 10.95 12.26 11.83
N PHE A 81 9.76 11.81 12.26
CA PHE A 81 9.36 11.84 13.66
C PHE A 81 10.34 11.07 14.55
N LEU A 82 10.69 9.84 14.17
CA LEU A 82 11.62 9.01 14.94
C LEU A 82 13.01 9.64 15.01
N LYS A 83 13.49 10.26 13.93
CA LYS A 83 14.79 10.94 13.87
C LYS A 83 14.87 12.16 14.80
N PHE A 84 13.79 12.92 14.92
CA PHE A 84 13.74 14.11 15.78
C PHE A 84 13.46 13.78 17.26
N ASN A 85 12.95 12.58 17.56
CA ASN A 85 12.57 12.16 18.91
C ASN A 85 13.33 10.88 19.31
N ASP A 86 14.65 10.91 19.15
CA ASP A 86 15.56 9.81 19.46
C ASP A 86 15.54 9.43 20.96
N ASP A 87 15.07 10.33 21.83
CA ASP A 87 14.85 10.09 23.26
C ASP A 87 13.73 9.07 23.52
N LEU A 88 12.86 8.81 22.53
CA LEU A 88 11.77 7.83 22.64
C LEU A 88 12.18 6.39 22.26
N LYS A 89 13.45 6.15 21.93
CA LYS A 89 13.95 4.84 21.44
C LYS A 89 13.62 3.62 22.29
N THR A 90 13.50 3.80 23.60
CA THR A 90 13.22 2.72 24.55
C THR A 90 11.72 2.46 24.75
N THR A 91 10.86 3.23 24.08
CA THR A 91 9.40 3.07 24.18
C THR A 91 8.89 2.04 23.18
N ASP A 92 7.88 1.27 23.59
CA ASP A 92 7.27 0.23 22.74
C ASP A 92 6.77 0.81 21.40
N CYS A 93 6.15 2.00 21.44
CA CYS A 93 5.68 2.69 20.24
C CYS A 93 6.81 3.00 19.24
N TYR A 94 8.03 3.30 19.73
CA TYR A 94 9.16 3.58 18.84
C TYR A 94 9.67 2.30 18.17
N VAL A 95 9.73 1.20 18.92
CA VAL A 95 10.13 -0.12 18.39
C VAL A 95 9.12 -0.58 17.34
N GLU A 96 7.83 -0.47 17.63
CA GLU A 96 6.73 -0.78 16.71
C GLU A 96 6.84 0.05 15.41
N ALA A 97 7.05 1.36 15.52
CA ALA A 97 7.21 2.23 14.37
C ALA A 97 8.40 1.84 13.47
N LYS A 98 9.52 1.42 14.07
CA LYS A 98 10.67 0.94 13.30
C LYS A 98 10.38 -0.35 12.55
N GLN A 99 9.75 -1.31 13.21
CA GLN A 99 9.35 -2.57 12.58
C GLN A 99 8.39 -2.33 11.41
N LEU A 100 7.44 -1.39 11.58
CA LEU A 100 6.51 -1.01 10.54
C LEU A 100 7.20 -0.41 9.30
N LEU A 101 8.19 0.45 9.52
CA LEU A 101 9.00 1.02 8.43
C LEU A 101 9.87 -0.02 7.73
N GLU A 102 10.43 -0.98 8.47
CA GLU A 102 11.20 -2.09 7.89
C GLU A 102 10.31 -3.00 7.04
N ALA A 103 9.09 -3.31 7.50
CA ALA A 103 8.11 -4.07 6.74
C ALA A 103 7.71 -3.35 5.45
N ALA A 104 7.35 -2.06 5.52
CA ALA A 104 6.97 -1.28 4.36
C ALA A 104 8.07 -1.23 3.28
N ARG A 105 9.34 -1.06 3.68
CA ARG A 105 10.50 -1.06 2.77
C ARG A 105 10.81 -2.42 2.14
N SER A 106 10.34 -3.50 2.75
CA SER A 106 10.55 -4.86 2.25
C SER A 106 9.56 -5.18 1.13
N GLU A 107 8.31 -4.75 1.28
CA GLU A 107 7.24 -4.95 0.30
C GLU A 107 7.43 -4.13 -0.99
N ASP A 108 7.98 -2.91 -0.88
CA ASP A 108 8.34 -2.10 -2.05
C ASP A 108 9.38 -2.82 -2.94
N LYS A 109 10.29 -3.61 -2.34
CA LYS A 109 11.30 -4.37 -3.10
C LYS A 109 10.74 -5.64 -3.74
N GLU A 110 9.65 -6.19 -3.23
CA GLU A 110 8.99 -7.36 -3.83
C GLU A 110 8.10 -6.95 -4.99
N THR A 111 7.35 -5.86 -4.83
CA THR A 111 6.52 -5.28 -5.91
C THR A 111 7.36 -4.77 -7.10
N GLU A 112 8.55 -4.21 -6.86
CA GLU A 112 9.48 -3.84 -7.94
C GLU A 112 10.03 -5.05 -8.72
N LYS A 113 10.22 -6.20 -8.06
CA LYS A 113 10.68 -7.44 -8.71
C LYS A 113 9.59 -8.07 -9.58
N GLU A 114 8.36 -8.14 -9.08
CA GLU A 114 7.22 -8.67 -9.85
C GLU A 114 6.93 -7.80 -11.08
N HIS A 115 7.04 -6.46 -10.97
CA HIS A 115 6.88 -5.57 -12.12
C HIS A 115 8.06 -5.63 -13.11
N GLY A 116 9.30 -5.80 -12.63
CA GLY A 116 10.48 -5.94 -13.49
C GLY A 116 10.45 -7.21 -14.36
N GLU A 117 9.91 -8.31 -13.84
CA GLU A 117 9.80 -9.58 -14.57
C GLU A 117 8.71 -9.56 -15.65
N LEU A 118 7.61 -8.81 -15.43
CA LEU A 118 6.54 -8.63 -16.41
C LEU A 118 6.97 -7.79 -17.63
N ILE A 119 7.91 -6.85 -17.46
CA ILE A 119 8.43 -6.02 -18.57
C ILE A 119 9.52 -6.75 -19.37
N SER A 120 10.25 -7.67 -18.75
CA SER A 120 11.32 -8.44 -19.43
C SER A 120 10.79 -9.66 -20.22
N SER A 121 9.50 -9.98 -20.10
CA SER A 121 8.85 -11.13 -20.74
C SER A 121 7.94 -10.78 -21.93
N ASN A 122 7.91 -9.51 -22.37
CA ASN A 122 7.19 -9.03 -23.55
C ASN A 122 8.13 -8.57 -24.67
#